data_AF-A0A0C9XWG6-F1
#
_entry.id   AF-A0A0C9XWG6-F1
#
_cell.length_a   1.000
_cell.length_b   1.000
_cell.length_c   1.000
_cell.angle_alpha   90.00
_cell.angle_beta   90.00
_cell.angle_gamma   90.00
#
_symmetry.space_group_name_H-M   'P 1'
#
loop_
_entity.id
_entity.type
_entity.pdbx_description
1 polymer ?
#
loop_
_entity_poly.entity_id
_entity_poly.type
_entity_poly.pdbx_seq_one_letter_code
_entity_poly.pdbx_strand_id
1 'polypeptide(L)'
;MLISTSLSTNAWHQIPFLSPDVVVVQLTGPHNKVMLVNIYNNCNEHNTEAALDEFLTSEATTIQPSQGDHVIWLGDFNCHHPLWDNNDNTQLFTTQSLTRAQCLVDLLDRYGMAMALPKGILTLQLLNSKNWTRPDMCSALNTPWVSSSNMELTHPTEAPKQTMSPSSASWT
;
A
#
# COMPACT_ATOMS: atom_id res chain seq x y z
N MET A 1 8.80 -5.65 -7.51
CA MET A 1 7.98 -6.72 -6.90
C MET A 1 8.40 -8.08 -7.48
N LEU A 2 8.53 -9.11 -6.65
CA LEU A 2 8.83 -10.47 -7.11
C LEU A 2 7.58 -11.34 -6.97
N ILE A 3 7.29 -12.18 -7.97
CA ILE A 3 6.19 -13.15 -7.94
C ILE A 3 6.78 -14.54 -7.70
N SER A 4 6.17 -15.29 -6.78
CA SER A 4 6.61 -16.66 -6.49
C SER A 4 6.55 -17.52 -7.74
N THR A 5 7.61 -18.29 -7.99
CA THR A 5 7.66 -19.29 -9.07
C THR A 5 6.72 -20.47 -8.83
N SER A 6 6.18 -20.61 -7.62
CA SER A 6 5.15 -21.59 -7.30
C SER A 6 3.78 -21.25 -7.89
N LEU A 7 3.55 -19.99 -8.27
CA LEU A 7 2.32 -19.58 -8.94
C LEU A 7 2.39 -19.96 -10.42
N SER A 8 1.29 -20.51 -10.94
CA SER A 8 1.17 -20.77 -12.38
C SER A 8 1.33 -19.44 -13.15
N THR A 9 2.13 -19.45 -14.21
CA THR A 9 2.30 -18.28 -15.09
C THR A 9 1.02 -17.89 -15.83
N ASN A 10 0.01 -18.78 -15.85
CA ASN A 10 -1.31 -18.49 -16.41
C ASN A 10 -2.29 -17.92 -15.36
N ALA A 11 -1.90 -17.93 -14.08
CA ALA A 11 -2.73 -17.44 -12.99
C ALA A 11 -2.42 -15.99 -12.60
N TRP A 12 -1.49 -15.33 -13.29
CA TRP A 12 -1.21 -13.91 -13.08
C TRP A 12 -0.68 -13.23 -14.34
N HIS A 13 -0.83 -11.92 -14.39
CA HIS A 13 -0.11 -11.07 -15.34
C HIS A 13 0.14 -9.69 -14.74
N GLN A 14 1.17 -9.02 -15.25
CA GLN A 14 1.44 -7.63 -14.93
C GLN A 14 0.64 -6.73 -15.88
N ILE A 15 -0.08 -5.76 -15.31
CA ILE A 15 -0.77 -4.73 -16.08
C ILE A 15 0.22 -3.57 -16.29
N PRO A 16 0.45 -3.09 -17.53
CA PRO A 16 1.33 -1.96 -17.78
C PRO A 16 0.86 -0.71 -17.03
N PHE A 17 1.81 0.03 -16.46
CA PHE A 17 1.58 1.29 -15.78
C PHE A 17 2.65 2.30 -16.19
N LEU A 18 2.28 3.58 -16.33
CA LEU A 18 3.12 4.64 -16.90
C LEU A 18 4.11 5.26 -15.90
N SER A 19 4.52 4.51 -14.87
CA SER A 19 5.51 4.94 -13.88
C SER A 19 6.32 3.73 -13.40
N PRO A 20 7.65 3.85 -13.28
CA PRO A 20 8.48 2.79 -12.68
C PRO A 20 8.22 2.60 -11.18
N ASP A 21 7.60 3.60 -10.53
CA ASP A 21 7.32 3.59 -9.10
C ASP A 21 6.06 2.79 -8.74
N VAL A 22 5.29 2.35 -9.74
CA VAL A 22 4.06 1.57 -9.53
C VAL A 22 4.13 0.28 -10.32
N VAL A 23 3.84 -0.83 -9.66
CA VAL A 23 3.71 -2.14 -10.29
C VAL A 23 2.31 -2.68 -10.03
N VAL A 24 1.58 -2.96 -11.10
CA VAL A 24 0.23 -3.54 -11.04
C VAL A 24 0.28 -4.99 -11.49
N VAL A 25 -0.19 -5.91 -10.65
CA VAL A 25 -0.31 -7.34 -10.98
C VAL A 25 -1.73 -7.80 -10.69
N GLN A 26 -2.33 -8.51 -11.64
CA GLN A 26 -3.59 -9.19 -11.43
C GLN A 26 -3.34 -10.68 -11.27
N LEU A 27 -3.80 -11.23 -10.15
CA LEU A 27 -3.90 -12.66 -9.88
C LEU A 27 -5.30 -13.13 -10.23
N THR A 28 -5.43 -14.28 -10.87
CA THR A 28 -6.71 -14.91 -11.21
C THR A 28 -6.80 -16.28 -10.56
N GLY A 29 -7.78 -16.45 -9.67
CA GLY A 29 -8.12 -17.72 -9.06
C GLY A 29 -9.32 -18.39 -9.73
N PRO A 30 -9.75 -19.57 -9.24
CA PRO A 30 -10.90 -20.30 -9.77
C PRO A 30 -12.23 -19.54 -9.67
N HIS A 31 -12.34 -18.61 -8.74
CA HIS A 31 -13.59 -17.91 -8.43
C HIS A 31 -13.51 -16.40 -8.64
N ASN A 32 -12.38 -15.79 -8.26
CA ASN A 32 -12.23 -14.33 -8.21
C ASN A 32 -10.82 -13.90 -8.63
N LYS A 33 -10.67 -12.60 -8.86
CA LYS A 33 -9.41 -11.94 -9.16
C LYS A 33 -8.95 -11.09 -7.99
N VAL A 34 -7.63 -10.96 -7.86
CA VAL A 34 -7.02 -10.03 -6.91
C VAL A 34 -6.06 -9.14 -7.66
N MET A 35 -6.29 -7.83 -7.61
CA MET A 35 -5.36 -6.83 -8.14
C MET A 35 -4.46 -6.34 -7.01
N LEU A 36 -3.15 -6.47 -7.21
CA LEU A 36 -2.12 -5.94 -6.33
C LEU A 36 -1.50 -4.73 -7.01
N VAL A 37 -1.58 -3.58 -6.35
CA VAL A 37 -0.96 -2.33 -6.77
C VAL A 37 0.16 -2.03 -5.77
N ASN A 38 1.40 -2.33 -6.14
CA ASN A 38 2.56 -1.99 -5.33
C ASN A 38 3.03 -0.58 -5.68
N ILE A 39 2.88 0.35 -4.75
CA ILE A 39 3.16 1.78 -4.92
C ILE A 39 4.42 2.13 -4.13
N TYR A 40 5.39 2.70 -4.83
CA TYR A 40 6.44 3.50 -4.21
C TYR A 40 6.06 4.97 -4.43
N ASN A 41 5.93 5.73 -3.35
CA ASN A 41 5.74 7.16 -3.46
C ASN A 41 7.00 7.83 -2.93
N ASN A 42 7.63 8.67 -3.74
CA ASN A 42 8.83 9.41 -3.35
C ASN A 42 8.49 10.69 -2.55
N CYS A 43 7.19 10.98 -2.38
CA CYS A 43 6.62 12.09 -1.62
C CYS A 43 7.13 13.47 -2.06
N ASN A 44 7.75 13.58 -3.24
CA ASN A 44 8.31 14.82 -3.80
C ASN A 44 7.59 15.28 -5.06
N GLU A 45 6.93 14.36 -5.76
CA GLU A 45 6.20 14.63 -7.00
C GLU A 45 4.75 14.12 -6.88
N HIS A 46 3.77 14.94 -7.28
CA HIS A 46 2.35 14.56 -7.34
C HIS A 46 2.00 13.64 -8.52
N ASN A 47 3.02 13.13 -9.21
CA ASN A 47 2.87 12.39 -10.45
C ASN A 47 2.29 10.99 -10.20
N THR A 48 2.61 10.38 -9.05
CA THR A 48 2.19 9.01 -8.75
C THR A 48 0.70 8.91 -8.45
N GLU A 49 0.14 9.82 -7.64
CA GLU A 49 -1.30 9.84 -7.33
C GLU A 49 -2.13 10.19 -8.56
N ALA A 50 -1.69 11.19 -9.35
CA ALA A 50 -2.38 11.58 -10.58
C ALA A 50 -2.35 10.47 -11.64
N ALA A 51 -1.20 9.81 -11.83
CA ALA A 51 -1.09 8.67 -12.73
C ALA A 51 -1.94 7.48 -12.25
N LEU A 52 -2.04 7.26 -10.94
CA LEU A 52 -2.88 6.20 -10.38
C LEU A 52 -4.37 6.51 -10.60
N ASP A 53 -4.79 7.75 -10.38
CA ASP A 53 -6.16 8.21 -10.65
C ASP A 53 -6.53 8.07 -12.14
N GLU A 54 -5.63 8.50 -13.04
CA GLU A 54 -5.81 8.35 -14.49
C GLU A 54 -5.91 6.88 -14.89
N PHE A 55 -5.02 6.03 -14.38
CA PHE A 55 -5.02 4.59 -14.65
C PHE A 55 -6.29 3.90 -14.15
N LEU A 56 -6.70 4.16 -12.90
CA LEU A 56 -7.91 3.57 -12.33
C LEU A 56 -9.18 4.03 -13.06
N THR A 57 -9.17 5.25 -13.59
CA THR A 57 -10.26 5.79 -14.40
C THR A 57 -10.29 5.18 -15.80
N SER A 58 -9.14 5.06 -16.47
CA SER A 58 -9.05 4.53 -17.84
C SER A 58 -9.29 3.02 -17.91
N GLU A 59 -8.85 2.29 -16.88
CA GLU A 59 -9.00 0.84 -16.75
C GLU A 59 -10.19 0.45 -15.87
N ALA A 60 -11.14 1.36 -15.63
CA ALA A 60 -12.26 1.13 -14.72
C ALA A 60 -13.02 -0.17 -15.03
N THR A 61 -13.20 -0.55 -16.30
CA THR A 61 -13.86 -1.80 -16.68
C THR A 61 -13.02 -3.05 -16.39
N THR A 62 -11.70 -2.92 -16.32
CA THR A 62 -10.74 -4.00 -16.03
C THR A 62 -10.51 -4.15 -14.53
N ILE A 63 -10.52 -3.01 -13.81
CA ILE A 63 -10.13 -2.90 -12.41
C ILE A 63 -11.32 -2.96 -11.47
N GLN A 64 -12.51 -2.50 -11.88
CA GLN A 64 -13.67 -2.51 -11.00
C GLN A 64 -13.95 -3.94 -10.53
N PRO A 65 -13.78 -4.21 -9.23
CA PRO A 65 -13.95 -5.55 -8.74
C PRO A 65 -15.41 -5.95 -8.83
N SER A 66 -15.67 -7.14 -9.38
CA SER A 66 -16.93 -7.84 -9.10
C SER A 66 -17.06 -8.06 -7.58
N GLN A 67 -18.24 -8.46 -7.09
CA GLN A 67 -18.46 -8.62 -5.64
C GLN A 67 -17.43 -9.53 -4.93
N GLY A 68 -16.84 -10.50 -5.64
CA GLY A 68 -15.79 -11.37 -5.09
C GLY A 68 -14.36 -10.98 -5.44
N ASP A 69 -14.16 -9.99 -6.32
CA ASP A 69 -12.83 -9.52 -6.69
C ASP A 69 -12.30 -8.55 -5.61
N HIS A 70 -10.98 -8.49 -5.48
CA HIS A 70 -10.32 -7.65 -4.49
C HIS A 70 -9.26 -6.77 -5.15
N VAL A 71 -9.10 -5.58 -4.61
CA VAL A 71 -7.99 -4.67 -4.96
C VAL A 71 -7.23 -4.37 -3.68
N ILE A 72 -5.92 -4.54 -3.70
CA ILE A 72 -5.02 -4.26 -2.58
C ILE A 72 -3.97 -3.29 -3.08
N TRP A 73 -3.87 -2.13 -2.43
CA TRP A 73 -2.75 -1.22 -2.61
C TRP A 73 -1.79 -1.43 -1.45
N LEU A 74 -0.51 -1.55 -1.75
CA LEU A 74 0.52 -1.76 -0.75
C LEU A 74 1.82 -1.10 -1.18
N GLY A 75 2.71 -0.86 -0.23
CA GLY A 75 4.07 -0.41 -0.51
C GLY A 75 4.52 0.69 0.42
N ASP A 76 5.56 1.38 -0.01
CA ASP A 76 6.18 2.48 0.72
C ASP A 76 5.66 3.81 0.17
N PHE A 77 4.81 4.47 0.94
CA PHE A 77 4.19 5.71 0.54
C PHE A 77 5.04 6.95 0.91
N ASN A 78 6.13 6.78 1.68
CA ASN A 78 6.95 7.86 2.26
C ASN A 78 6.14 9.08 2.75
N CYS A 79 4.94 8.83 3.27
CA CYS A 79 4.00 9.88 3.63
C CYS A 79 3.54 9.72 5.07
N HIS A 80 3.47 10.84 5.79
CA HIS A 80 3.16 10.86 7.21
C HIS A 80 1.85 11.62 7.43
N HIS A 81 0.90 10.96 8.08
CA HIS A 81 -0.37 11.58 8.43
C HIS A 81 -0.89 11.04 9.77
N PRO A 82 -1.52 11.88 10.61
CA PRO A 82 -2.13 11.44 11.86
C PRO A 82 -3.20 10.35 11.72
N LEU A 83 -3.71 10.07 10.52
CA LEU A 83 -4.67 8.98 10.30
C LEU A 83 -4.02 7.59 10.44
N TRP A 84 -2.74 7.45 10.10
CA TRP A 84 -2.05 6.14 10.11
C TRP A 84 -0.77 6.11 10.95
N ASP A 85 -0.05 7.22 11.06
CA ASP A 85 1.18 7.32 11.85
C ASP A 85 0.87 7.55 13.34
N ASN A 86 1.90 7.49 14.19
CA ASN A 86 1.80 7.86 15.60
C ASN A 86 1.63 9.39 15.74
N ASN A 87 0.65 9.81 16.55
CA ASN A 87 0.41 11.22 16.85
C ASN A 87 1.62 11.92 17.47
N ASP A 88 2.51 11.18 18.13
CA ASP A 88 3.74 11.72 18.74
C ASP A 88 4.74 12.22 17.69
N ASN A 89 4.64 11.76 16.44
CA ASN A 89 5.49 12.17 15.31
C ASN A 89 5.14 13.55 14.74
N THR A 90 4.74 14.49 15.60
CA THR A 90 4.33 15.86 15.24
C THR A 90 5.31 16.59 14.33
N GLN A 91 6.61 16.32 14.47
CA GLN A 91 7.66 16.90 13.62
C GLN A 91 7.56 16.49 12.14
N LEU A 92 6.86 15.39 11.83
CA LEU A 92 6.64 14.89 10.46
C LEU A 92 5.36 15.47 9.84
N PHE A 93 4.49 16.10 10.64
CA PHE A 93 3.21 16.66 10.21
C PHE A 93 3.36 18.14 9.82
N THR A 94 4.34 18.43 8.97
CA THR A 94 4.46 19.77 8.39
C THR A 94 3.28 20.06 7.47
N THR A 95 2.94 21.33 7.25
CA THR A 95 1.86 21.71 6.32
C THR A 95 2.03 21.06 4.94
N GLN A 96 3.26 21.07 4.41
CA GLN A 96 3.55 20.46 3.10
C GLN A 96 3.33 18.94 3.13
N SER A 97 3.80 18.26 4.16
CA SER A 97 3.62 16.81 4.34
C SER A 97 2.14 16.45 4.45
N LEU A 98 1.36 17.21 5.22
CA LEU A 98 -0.08 16.99 5.37
C LEU A 98 -0.85 17.25 4.08
N THR A 99 -0.51 18.30 3.33
CA THR A 99 -1.13 18.55 2.01
C THR A 99 -0.85 17.41 1.03
N ARG A 100 0.38 16.89 1.01
CA ARG A 100 0.73 15.73 0.17
C ARG A 100 0.00 14.46 0.62
N ALA A 101 -0.04 14.20 1.92
CA ALA A 101 -0.78 13.08 2.49
C ALA A 101 -2.28 13.14 2.19
N GLN A 102 -2.85 14.34 2.15
CA GLN A 102 -4.27 14.53 1.86
C GLN A 102 -4.62 14.06 0.44
N CYS A 103 -3.74 14.24 -0.54
CA CYS A 103 -3.96 13.70 -1.89
C CYS A 103 -4.16 12.18 -1.88
N LEU A 104 -3.39 11.46 -1.06
CA LEU A 104 -3.55 10.01 -0.89
C LEU A 104 -4.85 9.68 -0.15
N VAL A 105 -5.20 10.42 0.90
CA VAL A 105 -6.47 10.24 1.64
C VAL A 105 -7.67 10.42 0.70
N ASP A 106 -7.66 11.47 -0.11
CA ASP A 106 -8.73 11.77 -1.07
C ASP A 106 -8.84 10.67 -2.13
N LEU A 107 -7.70 10.11 -2.56
CA LEU A 107 -7.67 9.00 -3.51
C LEU A 107 -8.24 7.71 -2.91
N LEU A 108 -7.88 7.39 -1.66
CA LEU A 108 -8.43 6.24 -0.93
C LEU A 108 -9.95 6.38 -0.77
N ASP A 109 -10.44 7.55 -0.38
CA ASP A 109 -11.87 7.84 -0.22
C ASP A 109 -12.62 7.69 -1.55
N ARG A 110 -12.08 8.30 -2.62
CA ARG A 110 -12.67 8.24 -3.97
C ARG A 110 -12.89 6.82 -4.47
N TYR A 111 -11.94 5.92 -4.21
CA TYR A 111 -12.00 4.52 -4.65
C TYR A 111 -12.52 3.56 -3.58
N GLY A 112 -13.04 4.08 -2.45
CA GLY A 112 -13.62 3.26 -1.37
C GLY A 112 -12.62 2.32 -0.69
N MET A 113 -11.34 2.68 -0.71
CA MET A 113 -10.26 1.87 -0.16
C MET A 113 -10.21 2.03 1.37
N ALA A 114 -10.23 0.92 2.10
CA ALA A 114 -10.07 0.92 3.54
C ALA A 114 -8.62 0.61 3.94
N MET A 115 -8.08 1.31 4.94
CA MET A 115 -6.77 1.01 5.50
C MET A 115 -6.77 -0.35 6.20
N ALA A 116 -5.87 -1.25 5.78
CA ALA A 116 -5.79 -2.62 6.28
C ALA A 116 -4.95 -2.76 7.56
N LEU A 117 -4.05 -1.81 7.80
CA LEU A 117 -3.14 -1.81 8.95
C LEU A 117 -3.66 -0.87 10.07
N PRO A 118 -3.72 -1.33 11.33
CA PRO A 118 -4.09 -0.49 12.47
C PRO A 118 -3.22 0.76 12.57
N LYS A 119 -3.78 1.88 13.03
CA LYS A 119 -3.03 3.12 13.25
C LYS A 119 -1.86 2.90 14.24
N GLY A 120 -0.73 3.56 13.98
CA GLY A 120 0.42 3.57 14.91
C GLY A 120 1.32 2.34 14.84
N ILE A 121 1.06 1.40 13.93
CA ILE A 121 1.96 0.28 13.65
C ILE A 121 3.23 0.81 12.95
N LEU A 122 4.37 0.67 13.63
CA LEU A 122 5.64 1.27 13.21
C LEU A 122 6.40 0.34 12.26
N THR A 123 6.71 0.82 11.06
CA THR A 123 7.32 -0.03 10.01
C THR A 123 8.76 0.36 9.68
N LEU A 124 9.17 1.58 10.02
CA LEU A 124 10.52 2.11 9.79
C LEU A 124 11.09 2.78 11.04
N GLN A 125 12.37 2.53 11.35
CA GLN A 125 13.13 3.37 12.27
C GLN A 125 14.05 4.31 11.49
N LEU A 126 13.91 5.62 11.72
CA LEU A 126 14.77 6.62 11.12
C LEU A 126 16.20 6.49 11.67
N LEU A 127 17.19 6.44 10.76
CA LEU A 127 18.59 6.19 11.12
C LEU A 127 19.19 7.26 12.05
N ASN A 128 18.85 8.53 11.83
CA ASN A 128 19.45 9.67 12.51
C ASN A 128 18.74 10.02 13.83
N SER A 129 17.40 10.11 13.82
CA SER A 129 16.62 10.49 15.00
C SER A 129 16.28 9.30 15.90
N LYS A 130 16.40 8.06 15.39
CA LYS A 130 15.90 6.83 16.02
C LYS A 130 14.39 6.80 16.26
N ASN A 131 13.67 7.80 15.74
CA ASN A 131 12.22 7.84 15.79
C ASN A 131 11.65 6.75 14.89
N TRP A 132 10.60 6.11 15.38
CA TRP A 132 9.85 5.13 14.62
C TRP A 132 8.71 5.82 13.89
N THR A 133 8.50 5.44 12.63
CA THR A 133 7.51 6.02 11.74
C THR A 133 6.81 4.93 10.94
N ARG A 134 5.76 5.32 10.23
CA ARG A 134 5.01 4.40 9.36
C ARG A 134 4.89 4.95 7.94
N PRO A 135 5.93 4.78 7.10
CA PRO A 135 5.85 5.07 5.68
C PRO A 135 5.15 3.96 4.88
N ASP A 136 5.14 2.72 5.39
CA ASP A 136 4.51 1.59 4.71
C ASP A 136 3.01 1.55 4.98
N MET A 137 2.23 1.38 3.91
CA MET A 137 0.77 1.28 4.00
C MET A 137 0.26 0.09 3.19
N CYS A 138 -0.91 -0.39 3.63
CA CYS A 138 -1.69 -1.40 2.93
C CYS A 138 -3.16 -0.99 3.04
N SER A 139 -3.87 -0.93 1.92
CA SER A 139 -5.30 -0.63 1.85
C SER A 139 -5.98 -1.58 0.87
N ALA A 140 -7.27 -1.83 1.08
CA ALA A 140 -8.01 -2.77 0.26
C ALA A 140 -9.48 -2.36 0.02
N LEU A 141 -10.02 -2.79 -1.12
CA LEU A 141 -11.41 -2.65 -1.52
C LEU A 141 -12.11 -4.02 -1.50
N ASN A 142 -13.39 -4.03 -1.11
CA ASN A 142 -14.23 -5.23 -1.02
C ASN A 142 -13.66 -6.34 -0.14
N THR A 143 -12.97 -5.97 0.94
CA THR A 143 -12.40 -6.92 1.91
C THR A 143 -13.09 -6.79 3.26
N PRO A 144 -14.23 -7.49 3.50
CA PRO A 144 -14.93 -7.43 4.78
C PRO A 144 -14.05 -7.80 5.99
N TRP A 145 -12.99 -8.58 5.75
CA TRP A 145 -12.04 -9.10 6.75
C TRP A 145 -10.99 -8.09 7.24
N VAL A 146 -10.82 -6.94 6.57
CA VAL A 146 -9.89 -5.89 7.01
C VAL A 146 -10.23 -5.36 8.41
N SER A 147 -11.50 -5.48 8.82
CA SER A 147 -11.94 -5.14 10.17
C SER A 147 -11.70 -6.25 11.22
N SER A 148 -11.30 -7.46 10.80
CA SER A 148 -11.43 -8.69 11.60
C SER A 148 -10.10 -9.43 11.86
N SER A 149 -9.00 -9.05 11.22
CA SER A 149 -7.72 -9.79 11.27
C SER A 149 -6.61 -9.02 11.96
N ASN A 150 -5.89 -9.69 12.87
CA ASN A 150 -4.63 -9.21 13.45
C ASN A 150 -3.53 -9.26 12.38
N MET A 151 -3.24 -8.14 11.73
CA MET A 151 -2.05 -8.04 10.87
C MET A 151 -0.81 -7.88 11.76
N GLU A 152 0.09 -8.86 11.75
CA GLU A 152 1.31 -8.88 12.57
C GLU A 152 2.52 -8.37 11.77
N LEU A 153 3.35 -7.52 12.40
CA LEU A 153 4.67 -7.18 11.88
C LEU A 153 5.68 -8.24 12.32
N THR A 154 6.37 -8.85 11.37
CA THR A 154 7.52 -9.69 11.65
C THR A 154 8.79 -8.85 11.66
N HIS A 155 9.32 -8.55 12.85
CA HIS A 155 10.65 -7.96 12.98
C HIS A 155 11.72 -9.05 12.78
N PRO A 156 12.71 -8.87 11.89
CA PRO A 156 13.77 -9.85 11.69
C PRO A 156 14.66 -9.95 12.94
N THR A 157 15.00 -11.18 13.34
CA THR A 157 15.80 -11.52 14.53
C THR A 157 17.29 -11.17 14.39
N GLU A 158 17.73 -10.77 13.20
CA GLU A 158 19.09 -10.30 12.91
C GLU A 158 19.04 -8.92 12.25
N ALA A 159 19.86 -7.98 12.73
CA ALA A 159 19.90 -6.61 12.25
C ALA A 159 20.38 -6.56 10.78
N PRO A 160 19.53 -6.13 9.81
CA PRO A 160 19.98 -5.92 8.45
C PRO A 160 20.71 -4.58 8.37
N LYS A 161 21.66 -4.47 7.43
CA LYS A 161 22.37 -3.22 7.09
C LYS A 161 21.47 -2.13 6.45
N GLN A 162 20.16 -2.34 6.41
CA GLN A 162 19.13 -1.33 6.14
C GLN A 162 17.94 -1.62 7.07
N THR A 163 17.53 -0.67 7.90
CA THR A 163 16.54 -0.85 8.98
C THR A 163 15.09 -0.69 8.49
N MET A 164 14.69 -1.43 7.45
CA MET A 164 13.27 -1.62 7.08
C MET A 164 12.80 -2.97 7.65
N SER A 165 11.67 -2.99 8.37
CA SER A 165 11.06 -4.25 8.79
C SER A 165 10.09 -4.73 7.69
N PRO A 166 10.25 -5.94 7.14
CA PRO A 166 9.30 -6.47 6.17
C PRO A 166 7.92 -6.63 6.83
N SER A 167 6.92 -5.93 6.31
CA SER A 167 5.52 -6.18 6.64
C SER A 167 5.01 -7.34 5.81
N SER A 168 4.44 -8.36 6.46
CA SER A 168 3.77 -9.47 5.78
C SER A 168 2.33 -9.57 6.27
N ALA A 169 1.40 -9.84 5.35
CA ALA A 169 0.04 -10.18 5.67
C ALA A 169 -0.11 -11.68 5.42
N SER A 170 -0.49 -12.44 6.44
CA SER A 170 -0.81 -13.87 6.30
C SER A 170 -2.23 -14.12 6.76
N TRP A 171 -2.90 -15.05 6.10
CA TRP A 171 -4.32 -15.36 6.32
C TRP A 171 -4.40 -16.86 6.61
N THR A 172 -5.10 -17.24 7.69
CA THR A 172 -5.43 -18.64 8.04
C THR A 172 -6.83 -18.99 7.59
#